data_AF-F3ZL36-F1
#
_entry.id   AF-F3ZL36-F1
#
_cell.length_a   1.000
_cell.length_b   1.000
_cell.length_c   1.000
_cell.angle_alpha   90.00
_cell.angle_beta   90.00
_cell.angle_gamma   90.00
#
_symmetry.space_group_name_H-M   'P 1'
#
loop_
_entity.id
_entity.type
_entity.pdbx_description
1 polymer ?
#
loop_
_entity_poly.entity_id
_entity_poly.type
_entity_poly.pdbx_seq_one_letter_code
_entity_poly.pdbx_strand_id
1 'polypeptide(L)'
;MRSGVYVYTAGQLPMVEGTLPTTGKVGAEVTAEEAKALARISALNALAAVRSVAGDLDRVARVVKVTGFVASATDFTGQPGVVNGASELLSEVLGEKGVHARSAVGVAVLPLDAPVEVELIVELEA
;
A
#
# COMPACT_ATOMS: atom_id res chain seq x y z
N MET A 1 8.91 10.28 -5.89
CA MET A 1 10.05 11.23 -5.98
C MET A 1 11.21 10.73 -5.13
N ARG A 2 12.46 11.15 -5.41
CA ARG A 2 13.62 10.86 -4.56
C ARG A 2 14.09 12.14 -3.86
N SER A 3 14.40 12.05 -2.57
CA SER A 3 15.03 13.11 -1.79
C SER A 3 16.11 12.51 -0.89
N GLY A 4 17.38 12.78 -1.19
CA GLY A 4 18.51 12.12 -0.53
C GLY A 4 18.49 10.59 -0.72
N VAL A 5 18.55 9.86 0.39
CA VAL A 5 18.44 8.39 0.43
C VAL A 5 16.99 7.89 0.42
N TYR A 6 16.00 8.80 0.48
CA TYR A 6 14.59 8.41 0.57
C TYR A 6 13.88 8.46 -0.77
N VAL A 7 13.04 7.45 -1.02
CA VAL A 7 12.05 7.41 -2.08
C VAL A 7 10.66 7.52 -1.44
N TYR A 8 9.88 8.47 -1.94
CA TYR A 8 8.49 8.69 -1.56
C TYR A 8 7.60 8.31 -2.74
N THR A 9 6.68 7.38 -2.54
CA THR A 9 5.65 7.10 -3.55
C THR A 9 4.51 8.10 -3.39
N ALA A 10 3.74 8.32 -4.46
CA ALA A 10 2.35 8.76 -4.27
C ALA A 10 1.52 7.59 -3.71
N GLY A 11 0.29 7.85 -3.30
CA GLY A 11 -0.66 6.78 -3.03
C GLY A 11 -0.89 5.89 -4.26
N GLN A 12 -0.78 4.59 -4.06
CA GLN A 12 -0.94 3.58 -5.09
C GLN A 12 -2.23 2.81 -4.90
N LEU A 13 -3.00 2.71 -5.99
CA LEU A 13 -4.26 1.99 -6.05
C LEU A 13 -4.03 0.52 -6.47
N PRO A 14 -4.99 -0.39 -6.24
CA PRO A 14 -4.88 -1.80 -6.59
C PRO A 14 -5.12 -2.06 -8.09
N MET A 15 -4.40 -1.34 -8.95
CA MET A 15 -4.52 -1.44 -10.41
C MET A 15 -3.99 -2.79 -10.90
N VAL A 16 -4.76 -3.46 -11.76
CA VAL A 16 -4.38 -4.67 -12.49
C VAL A 16 -4.66 -4.41 -13.97
N GLU A 17 -3.64 -4.56 -14.82
CA GLU A 17 -3.74 -4.30 -16.27
C GLU A 17 -4.32 -2.92 -16.61
N GLY A 18 -4.02 -1.92 -15.77
CA GLY A 18 -4.49 -0.54 -15.97
C GLY A 18 -5.93 -0.28 -15.52
N THR A 19 -6.59 -1.23 -14.85
CA THR A 19 -7.97 -1.08 -14.35
C THR A 19 -8.07 -1.40 -12.85
N LEU A 20 -9.12 -0.90 -12.19
CA LEU A 20 -9.46 -1.32 -10.84
C LEU A 20 -10.30 -2.60 -10.89
N PRO A 21 -9.89 -3.69 -10.22
CA PRO A 21 -10.65 -4.94 -10.21
C PRO A 21 -11.96 -4.82 -9.41
N THR A 22 -12.01 -3.92 -8.43
CA THR A 22 -13.17 -3.70 -7.55
C THR A 22 -13.20 -2.25 -7.11
N THR A 23 -14.40 -1.72 -6.87
CA THR A 23 -14.66 -0.36 -6.37
C THR A 23 -15.66 -0.42 -5.20
N GLY A 24 -15.67 0.63 -4.39
CA GLY A 24 -16.59 0.78 -3.25
C GLY A 24 -15.90 0.70 -1.90
N LYS A 25 -16.71 0.71 -0.83
CA LYS A 25 -16.24 0.84 0.55
C LYS A 25 -16.12 -0.51 1.23
N VAL A 26 -15.08 -0.64 2.05
CA VAL A 26 -14.86 -1.80 2.91
C VAL A 26 -15.88 -1.80 4.05
N GLY A 27 -16.54 -2.94 4.24
CA GLY A 27 -17.67 -3.08 5.16
C GLY A 27 -19.03 -2.74 4.54
N ALA A 28 -19.06 -2.37 3.26
CA ALA A 28 -20.29 -2.22 2.46
C ALA A 28 -20.17 -3.06 1.17
N GLU A 29 -19.75 -2.46 0.07
CA GLU A 29 -19.62 -3.13 -1.23
C GLU A 29 -18.44 -4.11 -1.29
N VAL A 30 -17.40 -3.87 -0.48
CA VAL A 30 -16.17 -4.66 -0.47
C VAL A 30 -15.99 -5.31 0.90
N THR A 31 -15.67 -6.60 0.93
CA THR A 31 -15.37 -7.29 2.19
C THR A 31 -13.97 -6.94 2.70
N ALA A 32 -13.73 -7.11 4.00
CA ALA A 32 -12.40 -6.87 4.57
C ALA A 32 -11.33 -7.82 3.99
N GLU A 33 -11.71 -9.04 3.63
CA GLU A 33 -10.82 -10.04 3.03
C GLU A 33 -10.42 -9.66 1.60
N GLU A 34 -11.39 -9.27 0.76
CA GLU A 34 -11.11 -8.76 -0.58
C GLU A 34 -10.24 -7.49 -0.50
N ALA A 35 -10.57 -6.56 0.39
CA ALA A 35 -9.78 -5.36 0.59
C ALA A 35 -8.35 -5.66 1.03
N LYS A 36 -8.14 -6.70 1.85
CA LYS A 36 -6.79 -7.16 2.22
C LYS A 36 -6.01 -7.63 0.98
N ALA A 37 -6.63 -8.40 0.09
CA ALA A 37 -6.01 -8.80 -1.18
C ALA A 37 -5.70 -7.59 -2.08
N LEU A 38 -6.58 -6.59 -2.10
CA LEU A 38 -6.36 -5.35 -2.84
C LEU A 38 -5.24 -4.48 -2.22
N ALA A 39 -5.10 -4.48 -0.89
CA ALA A 39 -3.98 -3.82 -0.21
C ALA A 39 -2.63 -4.43 -0.63
N ARG A 40 -2.58 -5.76 -0.82
CA ARG A 40 -1.40 -6.46 -1.38
C ARG A 40 -1.07 -5.94 -2.78
N ILE A 41 -2.05 -5.82 -3.67
CA ILE A 41 -1.83 -5.29 -5.04
C ILE A 41 -1.37 -3.83 -4.99
N SER A 42 -1.96 -3.01 -4.12
CA SER A 42 -1.57 -1.60 -3.93
C SER A 42 -0.10 -1.49 -3.49
N ALA A 43 0.34 -2.35 -2.56
CA ALA A 43 1.73 -2.41 -2.13
C ALA A 43 2.67 -2.91 -3.24
N LEU A 44 2.25 -3.87 -4.06
CA LEU A 44 3.01 -4.31 -5.24
C LEU A 44 3.22 -3.16 -6.23
N ASN A 45 2.17 -2.39 -6.51
CA ASN A 45 2.23 -1.20 -7.36
C ASN A 45 3.16 -0.14 -6.74
N ALA A 46 3.16 0.01 -5.42
CA ALA A 46 4.11 0.89 -4.73
C ALA A 46 5.56 0.42 -4.82
N LEU A 47 5.82 -0.88 -4.73
CA LEU A 47 7.16 -1.42 -5.00
C LEU A 47 7.58 -1.20 -6.45
N ALA A 48 6.68 -1.34 -7.43
CA ALA A 48 6.97 -1.02 -8.82
C ALA A 48 7.34 0.47 -9.00
N ALA A 49 6.61 1.37 -8.32
CA ALA A 49 6.93 2.80 -8.31
C ALA A 49 8.30 3.06 -7.67
N VAL A 50 8.61 2.43 -6.53
CA VAL A 50 9.93 2.51 -5.87
C VAL A 50 11.03 2.02 -6.82
N ARG A 51 10.85 0.85 -7.43
CA ARG A 51 11.80 0.28 -8.40
C ARG A 51 12.06 1.22 -9.56
N SER A 52 11.05 1.90 -10.09
CA SER A 52 11.24 2.83 -11.20
C SER A 52 12.16 4.01 -10.86
N VAL A 53 12.23 4.39 -9.57
CA VAL A 53 13.09 5.48 -9.08
C VAL A 53 14.45 4.94 -8.60
N ALA A 54 14.47 3.77 -7.96
CA ALA A 54 15.68 3.15 -7.43
C ALA A 54 16.51 2.41 -8.50
N GLY A 55 15.89 2.04 -9.61
CA GLY A 55 16.44 1.15 -10.65
C GLY A 55 16.23 -0.33 -10.32
N ASP A 56 16.56 -0.72 -9.08
CA ASP A 56 16.38 -2.08 -8.57
C ASP A 56 15.92 -2.07 -7.10
N LEU A 57 15.19 -3.10 -6.67
CA LEU A 57 14.74 -3.27 -5.29
C LEU A 57 15.85 -3.78 -4.36
N ASP A 58 16.92 -4.39 -4.90
CA ASP A 58 18.08 -4.79 -4.10
C ASP A 58 18.72 -3.61 -3.35
N ARG A 59 18.57 -2.41 -3.91
CA ARG A 59 19.06 -1.15 -3.32
C ARG A 59 18.21 -0.64 -2.15
N VAL A 60 17.10 -1.30 -1.82
CA VAL A 60 16.30 -0.92 -0.66
C VAL A 60 17.04 -1.31 0.61
N ALA A 61 17.30 -0.34 1.48
CA ALA A 61 17.80 -0.59 2.83
C ALA A 61 16.65 -0.93 3.77
N ARG A 62 15.53 -0.19 3.68
CA ARG A 62 14.34 -0.39 4.55
C ARG A 62 13.08 0.28 4.00
N VAL A 63 11.92 -0.34 4.20
CA VAL A 63 10.64 0.37 4.17
C VAL A 63 10.45 1.11 5.49
N VAL A 64 10.56 2.43 5.48
CA VAL A 64 10.51 3.25 6.70
C VAL A 64 9.08 3.35 7.22
N LYS A 65 8.12 3.62 6.32
CA LYS A 65 6.72 3.86 6.66
C LYS A 65 5.79 3.31 5.58
N VAL A 66 4.71 2.68 6.02
CA VAL A 66 3.51 2.40 5.22
C VAL A 66 2.36 3.26 5.74
N THR A 67 1.70 3.97 4.84
CA THR A 67 0.42 4.63 5.12
C THR A 67 -0.65 3.97 4.27
N GLY A 68 -1.60 3.29 4.92
CA GLY A 68 -2.73 2.65 4.26
C GLY A 68 -4.01 3.44 4.49
N PHE A 69 -4.66 3.83 3.40
CA PHE A 69 -5.97 4.46 3.40
C PHE A 69 -7.00 3.42 2.95
N VAL A 70 -8.06 3.25 3.73
CA VAL A 70 -9.11 2.26 3.45
C VAL A 70 -10.43 3.01 3.32
N ALA A 71 -11.01 3.04 2.12
CA ALA A 71 -12.36 3.60 1.94
C ALA A 71 -13.32 2.74 2.75
N SER A 72 -13.88 3.28 3.83
CA SER A 72 -14.56 2.49 4.86
C SER A 72 -16.03 2.87 4.96
N ALA A 73 -16.91 1.88 5.18
CA ALA A 73 -18.23 2.14 5.73
C ALA A 73 -18.10 2.84 7.10
N THR A 74 -19.11 3.60 7.50
CA THR A 74 -19.03 4.47 8.69
C THR A 74 -18.80 3.74 10.00
N ASP A 75 -19.19 2.47 10.07
CA ASP A 75 -19.07 1.58 11.22
C ASP A 75 -17.92 0.56 11.08
N PHE A 76 -17.20 0.57 9.96
CA PHE A 76 -16.07 -0.33 9.77
C PHE A 76 -14.84 0.14 10.54
N THR A 77 -14.26 -0.74 11.35
CA THR A 77 -13.06 -0.47 12.19
C THR A 77 -11.91 -1.46 11.94
N GLY A 78 -12.02 -2.27 10.88
CA GLY A 78 -11.07 -3.34 10.54
C GLY A 78 -9.88 -2.90 9.68
N GLN A 79 -9.61 -1.60 9.54
CA GLN A 79 -8.57 -1.07 8.65
C GLN A 79 -7.18 -1.65 8.91
N PRO A 80 -6.74 -1.89 10.17
CA PRO A 80 -5.45 -2.54 10.40
C PRO A 80 -5.35 -3.94 9.77
N GLY A 81 -6.45 -4.70 9.74
CA GLY A 81 -6.51 -6.02 9.12
C GLY A 81 -6.46 -5.98 7.59
N VAL A 82 -7.04 -4.95 6.98
CA VAL A 82 -6.95 -4.69 5.53
C VAL A 82 -5.50 -4.35 5.15
N VAL A 83 -4.89 -3.40 5.85
CA VAL A 83 -3.51 -2.96 5.54
C VAL A 83 -2.47 -4.05 5.86
N ASN A 84 -2.82 -5.10 6.61
CA ASN A 84 -1.96 -6.28 6.72
C ASN A 84 -1.65 -6.91 5.36
N GLY A 85 -2.53 -6.82 4.35
CA GLY A 85 -2.22 -7.33 3.02
C GLY A 85 -1.00 -6.65 2.38
N ALA A 86 -0.85 -5.35 2.60
CA ALA A 86 0.35 -4.60 2.22
C ALA A 86 1.56 -5.02 3.05
N SER A 87 1.40 -5.07 4.38
CA SER A 87 2.50 -5.40 5.29
C SER A 87 3.06 -6.81 5.07
N GLU A 88 2.18 -7.80 4.90
CA GLU A 88 2.54 -9.19 4.66
C GLU A 88 3.32 -9.35 3.34
N LEU A 89 2.90 -8.68 2.26
CA LEU A 89 3.66 -8.68 1.00
C LEU A 89 5.06 -8.12 1.19
N LEU A 90 5.17 -6.95 1.84
CA LEU A 90 6.47 -6.30 2.03
C LEU A 90 7.42 -7.18 2.84
N SER A 91 6.92 -7.86 3.89
CA SER A 91 7.70 -8.83 4.65
C SER A 91 8.07 -10.07 3.82
N GLU A 92 7.16 -10.58 3.00
CA GLU A 92 7.41 -11.74 2.13
C GLU A 92 8.51 -11.46 1.09
N VAL A 93 8.50 -10.28 0.47
CA VAL A 93 9.39 -9.97 -0.65
C VAL A 93 10.70 -9.30 -0.24
N LEU A 94 10.71 -8.55 0.87
CA LEU A 94 11.91 -7.81 1.34
C LEU A 94 12.49 -8.38 2.65
N GLY A 95 11.86 -9.38 3.27
CA GLY A 95 12.28 -9.91 4.56
C GLY A 95 12.33 -8.83 5.64
N GLU A 96 13.43 -8.82 6.41
CA GLU A 96 13.68 -7.82 7.47
C GLU A 96 13.67 -6.38 6.95
N LYS A 97 14.09 -6.14 5.69
CA LYS A 97 14.05 -4.81 5.06
C LYS A 97 12.60 -4.31 4.89
N GLY A 98 11.63 -5.22 4.89
CA GLY A 98 10.20 -4.95 4.79
C GLY A 98 9.54 -4.57 6.11
N VAL A 99 10.20 -4.65 7.27
CA VAL A 99 9.62 -4.25 8.57
C VAL A 99 9.55 -2.72 8.67
N HIS A 100 8.36 -2.19 8.99
CA HIS A 100 8.06 -0.76 8.87
C HIS A 100 7.19 -0.22 10.01
N ALA A 101 7.27 1.09 10.24
CA ALA A 101 6.21 1.80 10.96
C ALA A 101 4.95 1.89 10.08
N ARG A 102 3.76 1.99 10.69
CA ARG A 102 2.50 1.97 9.94
C ARG A 102 1.44 2.93 10.45
N SER A 103 0.62 3.46 9.54
CA SER A 103 -0.70 4.03 9.83
C SER A 103 -1.74 3.31 8.96
N ALA A 104 -2.89 2.98 9.53
CA ALA A 104 -4.02 2.39 8.83
C ALA A 104 -5.27 3.18 9.22
N VAL A 105 -5.86 3.91 8.28
CA VAL A 105 -6.94 4.86 8.56
C VAL A 105 -8.13 4.65 7.62
N GLY A 106 -9.33 4.80 8.18
CA GLY A 106 -10.56 4.85 7.39
C GLY A 106 -10.70 6.22 6.73
N VAL A 107 -11.05 6.24 5.45
CA VAL A 107 -11.36 7.46 4.68
C VAL A 107 -12.75 7.34 4.05
N ALA A 108 -13.38 8.48 3.75
CA ALA A 108 -14.74 8.49 3.22
C ALA A 108 -14.83 8.03 1.76
N VAL A 109 -13.81 8.34 0.95
CA VAL A 109 -13.70 8.02 -0.47
C VAL A 109 -12.24 8.10 -0.91
N LEU A 110 -11.87 7.34 -1.94
CA LEU A 110 -10.57 7.39 -2.61
C LEU A 110 -10.75 7.68 -4.11
N PRO A 111 -9.69 8.08 -4.83
CA PRO A 111 -9.75 8.26 -6.27
C PRO A 111 -10.28 7.01 -7.00
N LEU A 112 -11.08 7.23 -8.04
CA LEU A 112 -11.72 6.17 -8.84
C LEU A 112 -12.61 5.20 -8.03
N ASP A 113 -13.04 5.61 -6.83
CA ASP A 113 -13.79 4.79 -5.88
C ASP A 113 -13.05 3.50 -5.47
N ALA A 114 -11.72 3.56 -5.41
CA ALA A 114 -10.90 2.44 -4.97
C ALA A 114 -11.16 2.09 -3.48
N PRO A 115 -11.13 0.81 -3.10
CA PRO A 115 -11.33 0.42 -1.70
C PRO A 115 -10.10 0.66 -0.81
N VAL A 116 -8.89 0.65 -1.39
CA VAL A 116 -7.62 0.79 -0.68
C VAL A 116 -6.63 1.61 -1.50
N GLU A 117 -5.82 2.42 -0.80
CA GLU A 117 -4.66 3.13 -1.36
C GLU A 117 -3.47 2.97 -0.40
N VAL A 118 -2.28 2.70 -0.92
CA VAL A 118 -1.05 2.51 -0.13
C VAL A 118 0.05 3.46 -0.56
N GLU A 119 0.65 4.14 0.41
CA GLU A 119 1.83 4.98 0.24
C GLU A 119 3.03 4.41 1.01
N LEU A 120 4.22 4.49 0.40
CA LEU A 120 5.48 4.05 0.98
C LEU A 120 6.49 5.20 1.09
N ILE A 121 7.21 5.19 2.21
CA ILE A 121 8.51 5.88 2.35
C ILE A 121 9.59 4.81 2.47
N VAL A 122 10.56 4.83 1.57
CA VAL A 122 11.60 3.82 1.47
C VAL A 122 12.98 4.46 1.56
N GLU A 123 13.87 3.88 2.36
CA GLU A 123 15.28 4.24 2.45
C GLU A 123 16.10 3.32 1.53
N LEU A 124 17.03 3.92 0.78
CA LEU A 124 17.97 3.21 -0.09
C LEU A 124 19.32 3.03 0.58
N GLU A 125 20.05 2.00 0.19
CA GLU A 125 21.45 1.80 0.52
C GLU A 125 22.30 2.98 -0.02
N ALA A 126 23.38 3.29 0.72
CA ALA A 126 24.27 4.41 0.42
C ALA A 126 25.05 4.23 -0.89
#